data_AF-A0A074LR70-F1
#
_entry.id   AF-A0A074LR70-F1
#
_cell.length_a   1.000
_cell.length_b   1.000
_cell.length_c   1.000
_cell.angle_alpha   90.00
_cell.angle_beta   90.00
_cell.angle_gamma   90.00
#
_symmetry.space_group_name_H-M   'P 1'
#
loop_
_entity.id
_entity.type
_entity.pdbx_description
1 polymer ?
#
loop_
_entity_poly.entity_id
_entity_poly.type
_entity_poly.pdbx_seq_one_letter_code
_entity_poly.pdbx_strand_id
1 'polypeptide(L)'
;MQAQEFNPQVVVETTPDAPVSVPVPTSQELPFNQVRLSDGRLVEMREMIGSDEMIVAGQLGGVFEPNGAGAVIFQSCLIVRTIVKVDGMEPPRFRNYEGVRDFLAGFKGKDYTKIKKLFEKLNGDGEGNA
;
A
#
# COMPACT_ATOMS: atom_id res chain seq x y z
N MET A 1 -51.29 -4.68 -61.44
CA MET A 1 -50.93 -5.56 -60.31
C MET A 1 -51.44 -4.93 -59.02
N GLN A 2 -51.75 -5.77 -58.03
CA GLN A 2 -52.74 -5.61 -56.95
C GLN A 2 -52.34 -4.63 -55.83
N ALA A 3 -53.36 -4.25 -55.04
CA ALA A 3 -53.34 -3.38 -53.86
C ALA A 3 -53.10 -4.14 -52.53
N GLN A 4 -52.61 -3.45 -51.50
CA GLN A 4 -52.82 -3.68 -50.04
C GLN A 4 -51.99 -2.63 -49.26
N GLU A 5 -52.53 -1.65 -48.52
CA GLU A 5 -53.34 -1.61 -47.27
C GLU A 5 -52.53 -1.63 -45.96
N PHE A 6 -52.72 -0.57 -45.13
CA PHE A 6 -52.90 -0.47 -43.65
C PHE A 6 -51.86 -1.17 -42.72
N ASN A 7 -51.38 -0.69 -41.55
CA ASN A 7 -51.92 0.15 -40.46
C ASN A 7 -50.78 0.44 -39.41
N PRO A 8 -50.98 0.78 -38.10
CA PRO A 8 -50.48 1.98 -37.46
C PRO A 8 -49.49 1.76 -36.27
N GLN A 9 -49.16 2.86 -35.59
CA GLN A 9 -48.30 3.06 -34.41
C GLN A 9 -48.23 1.94 -33.35
N VAL A 10 -47.02 1.71 -32.81
CA VAL A 10 -46.81 1.06 -31.51
C VAL A 10 -46.09 2.04 -30.58
N VAL A 11 -46.80 2.48 -29.54
CA VAL A 11 -46.27 3.23 -28.40
C VAL A 11 -45.59 2.21 -27.48
N VAL A 12 -44.32 2.45 -27.12
CA VAL A 12 -43.60 1.63 -26.13
C VAL A 12 -43.68 2.35 -24.79
N GLU A 13 -44.54 1.86 -23.90
CA GLU A 13 -44.52 2.19 -22.47
C GLU A 13 -43.27 1.58 -21.83
N THR A 14 -42.40 2.42 -21.26
CA THR A 14 -41.31 1.97 -20.40
C THR A 14 -41.74 2.07 -18.94
N THR A 15 -42.00 0.92 -18.31
CA THR A 15 -42.11 0.78 -16.85
C THR A 15 -40.79 1.14 -16.15
N PRO A 16 -40.82 1.76 -14.95
CA PRO A 16 -39.61 2.01 -14.16
C PRO A 16 -39.16 0.71 -13.46
N ASP A 17 -37.98 0.23 -13.84
CA ASP A 17 -37.32 -0.92 -13.22
C ASP A 17 -37.00 -0.67 -11.73
N ALA A 18 -37.16 -1.74 -10.94
CA ALA A 18 -36.91 -1.81 -9.52
C ALA A 18 -35.48 -1.35 -9.12
N PRO A 19 -35.26 -0.87 -7.87
CA PRO A 19 -33.93 -0.46 -7.43
C PRO A 19 -32.94 -1.63 -7.49
N VAL A 20 -31.92 -1.47 -8.33
CA VAL A 20 -30.79 -2.40 -8.44
C VAL A 20 -30.07 -2.42 -7.10
N SER A 21 -30.22 -3.52 -6.35
CA SER A 21 -29.47 -3.77 -5.13
C SER A 21 -28.02 -4.05 -5.52
N VAL A 22 -27.17 -3.03 -5.42
CA VAL A 22 -25.73 -3.17 -5.69
C VAL A 22 -25.11 -3.92 -4.52
N PRO A 23 -24.45 -5.07 -4.73
CA PRO A 23 -23.79 -5.78 -3.65
C PRO A 23 -22.68 -4.90 -3.05
N VAL A 24 -22.76 -4.69 -1.74
CA VAL A 24 -21.70 -4.04 -0.96
C VAL A 24 -20.42 -4.89 -1.12
N PRO A 25 -19.28 -4.31 -1.54
CA PRO A 25 -18.06 -5.09 -1.68
C PRO A 25 -17.67 -5.65 -0.32
N THR A 26 -17.73 -6.98 -0.22
CA THR A 26 -17.19 -7.76 0.88
C THR A 26 -15.70 -7.45 1.02
N SER A 27 -15.22 -7.39 2.27
CA SER A 27 -13.80 -7.15 2.60
C SER A 27 -12.91 -8.02 1.72
N GLN A 28 -12.30 -7.43 0.69
CA GLN A 28 -11.24 -8.08 -0.06
C GLN A 28 -10.07 -8.26 0.91
N GLU A 29 -9.67 -9.52 1.15
CA GLU A 29 -8.42 -9.81 1.84
C GLU A 29 -7.29 -9.12 1.08
N LEU A 30 -6.54 -8.28 1.79
CA LEU A 30 -5.39 -7.61 1.21
C LEU A 30 -4.31 -8.67 0.89
N PRO A 31 -3.57 -8.51 -0.21
CA PRO A 31 -2.35 -9.27 -0.45
C PRO A 31 -1.44 -9.24 0.79
N PHE A 32 -0.78 -10.36 1.07
CA PHE A 32 0.06 -10.53 2.26
C PHE A 32 1.12 -9.43 2.42
N ASN A 33 1.58 -8.86 1.31
CA ASN A 33 2.61 -7.82 1.24
C ASN A 33 2.05 -6.39 1.32
N GLN A 34 0.78 -6.22 1.71
CA GLN A 34 0.11 -4.93 1.77
C GLN A 34 -0.51 -4.64 3.14
N VAL A 35 -0.56 -3.35 3.49
CA VAL A 35 -1.21 -2.90 4.72
C VAL A 35 -2.01 -1.62 4.49
N ARG A 36 -3.24 -1.59 4.99
CA ARG A 36 -4.11 -0.41 4.96
C ARG A 36 -3.90 0.44 6.21
N LEU A 37 -3.57 1.70 5.98
CA LEU A 37 -3.35 2.70 7.02
C LEU A 37 -4.68 3.24 7.54
N SER A 38 -4.63 3.93 8.68
CA SER A 38 -5.83 4.47 9.34
C SER A 38 -6.51 5.60 8.55
N ASP A 39 -5.80 6.23 7.63
CA ASP A 39 -6.32 7.28 6.73
C ASP A 39 -6.82 6.72 5.39
N GLY A 40 -6.82 5.40 5.22
CA GLY A 40 -7.30 4.71 4.02
C GLY A 40 -6.21 4.42 3.00
N ARG A 41 -5.02 5.02 3.12
CA ARG A 41 -3.89 4.76 2.21
C ARG A 41 -3.45 3.31 2.25
N LEU A 42 -2.99 2.80 1.11
CA LEU A 42 -2.46 1.44 0.97
C LEU A 42 -0.93 1.47 0.83
N VAL A 43 -0.22 0.74 1.68
CA VAL A 43 1.23 0.57 1.59
C VAL A 43 1.54 -0.84 1.09
N GLU A 44 2.33 -0.94 0.03
CA GLU A 44 2.85 -2.19 -0.53
C GLU A 44 4.33 -2.31 -0.21
N MET A 45 4.75 -3.46 0.29
CA MET A 45 6.14 -3.75 0.67
C MET A 45 6.67 -4.98 -0.08
N ARG A 46 7.98 -5.07 -0.19
CA ARG A 46 8.70 -6.28 -0.63
C ARG A 46 9.55 -6.84 0.49
N GLU A 47 9.94 -8.09 0.37
CA GLU A 47 10.99 -8.67 1.18
C GLU A 47 12.32 -7.92 0.95
N MET A 48 13.17 -7.88 1.99
CA MET A 48 14.54 -7.40 1.87
C MET A 48 15.34 -8.30 0.95
N ILE A 49 16.28 -7.68 0.25
CA ILE A 49 17.33 -8.40 -0.47
C ILE A 49 18.67 -8.07 0.17
N GLY A 50 19.66 -8.95 0.01
CA GLY A 50 20.97 -8.77 0.66
C GLY A 50 21.69 -7.45 0.34
N SER A 51 21.34 -6.77 -0.76
CA SER A 51 21.91 -5.47 -1.11
C SER A 51 21.25 -4.28 -0.39
N ASP A 52 20.08 -4.44 0.25
CA ASP A 52 19.39 -3.33 0.90
C ASP A 52 20.18 -2.78 2.08
N GLU A 53 20.78 -3.66 2.89
CA GLU A 53 21.62 -3.26 4.03
C GLU A 53 22.83 -2.45 3.57
N MET A 54 23.49 -2.87 2.49
CA MET A 54 24.63 -2.16 1.91
C MET A 54 24.23 -0.77 1.39
N ILE A 55 23.07 -0.68 0.73
CA ILE A 55 22.54 0.59 0.21
C ILE A 55 22.21 1.54 1.37
N VAL A 56 21.53 1.05 2.40
CA VAL A 56 21.15 1.86 3.57
C VAL A 56 22.39 2.30 4.34
N ALA A 57 23.37 1.42 4.56
CA ALA A 57 24.64 1.78 5.17
C ALA A 57 25.36 2.88 4.38
N GLY A 58 25.35 2.80 3.04
CA GLY A 58 25.89 3.84 2.17
C GLY A 58 25.14 5.18 2.26
N GLN A 59 23.80 5.15 2.42
CA GLN A 59 22.97 6.35 2.57
C GLN A 59 23.15 7.06 3.91
N LEU A 60 23.39 6.30 4.98
CA LEU A 60 23.64 6.85 6.32
C LEU A 60 25.09 7.34 6.49
N GLY A 61 26.00 6.86 5.65
CA GLY A 61 27.40 7.26 5.64
C GLY A 61 28.22 6.60 6.76
N GLY A 62 29.55 6.72 6.66
CA GLY A 62 30.51 6.04 7.55
C GLY A 62 30.63 6.61 8.98
N VAL A 63 29.83 7.61 9.34
CA VAL A 63 29.81 8.23 10.69
C VAL A 63 28.76 7.57 11.59
N PHE A 64 27.96 6.69 11.01
CA PHE A 64 26.84 6.05 11.69
C PHE A 64 27.28 4.79 12.45
N GLU A 65 27.08 4.78 13.77
CA GLU A 65 27.26 3.60 14.59
C GLU A 65 25.95 2.79 14.64
N PRO A 66 25.91 1.51 14.23
CA PRO A 66 24.70 0.70 14.21
C PRO A 66 24.26 0.21 15.61
N ASN A 67 24.56 0.95 16.67
CA ASN A 67 24.24 0.61 18.05
C ASN A 67 23.26 1.62 18.66
N GLY A 68 22.43 1.17 19.61
CA GLY A 68 21.48 2.03 20.32
C GLY A 68 20.52 2.77 19.38
N ALA A 69 20.54 4.11 19.43
CA ALA A 69 19.71 4.96 18.56
C ALA A 69 20.04 4.77 17.07
N GLY A 70 21.28 4.43 16.74
CA GLY A 70 21.68 4.09 15.38
C GLY A 70 20.94 2.85 14.88
N ALA A 71 20.90 1.75 15.62
CA ALA A 71 20.16 0.55 15.20
C ALA A 71 18.70 0.86 14.79
N VAL A 72 18.03 1.73 15.55
CA VAL A 72 16.66 2.18 15.25
C VAL A 72 16.57 2.96 13.94
N ILE A 73 17.53 3.85 13.68
CA ILE A 73 17.63 4.61 12.42
C ILE A 73 17.88 3.67 11.24
N PHE A 74 18.80 2.72 11.40
CA PHE A 74 19.13 1.74 10.36
C PHE A 74 17.90 0.92 9.97
N GLN A 75 17.21 0.38 10.97
CA GLN A 75 15.99 -0.39 10.78
C GLN A 75 14.88 0.46 10.15
N SER A 76 14.74 1.73 10.56
CA SER A 76 13.77 2.65 9.95
C SER A 76 14.05 2.87 8.47
N CYS A 77 15.32 3.00 8.09
CA CYS A 77 15.72 3.14 6.70
C CYS A 77 15.49 1.85 5.90
N LEU A 78 15.76 0.68 6.47
CA LEU A 78 15.44 -0.61 5.84
C LEU A 78 13.94 -0.77 5.60
N ILE A 79 13.11 -0.45 6.58
CA ILE A 79 11.65 -0.49 6.45
C ILE A 79 11.21 0.39 5.28
N VAL A 80 11.64 1.66 5.24
CA VAL A 80 11.28 2.57 4.15
C VAL A 80 11.79 2.09 2.79
N ARG A 81 12.99 1.50 2.74
CA ARG A 81 13.59 0.95 1.52
C ARG A 81 12.80 -0.22 0.92
N THR A 82 12.09 -0.98 1.76
CA THR A 82 11.23 -2.09 1.32
C THR A 82 9.83 -1.65 0.87
N ILE A 83 9.44 -0.39 1.09
CA ILE A 83 8.17 0.14 0.58
C ILE A 83 8.30 0.33 -0.94
N VAL A 84 7.43 -0.35 -1.68
CA VAL A 84 7.38 -0.29 -3.15
C VAL A 84 6.36 0.75 -3.61
N LYS A 85 5.20 0.82 -2.93
CA LYS A 85 4.14 1.79 -3.26
C LYS A 85 3.43 2.32 -2.02
N VAL A 86 2.97 3.57 -2.12
CA VAL A 86 1.98 4.19 -1.25
C VAL A 86 0.88 4.75 -2.12
N ASP A 87 -0.36 4.27 -1.96
CA ASP A 87 -1.49 4.63 -2.82
C ASP A 87 -1.22 4.41 -4.32
N GLY A 88 -0.52 3.33 -4.64
CA GLY A 88 -0.17 2.99 -6.02
C GLY A 88 0.99 3.81 -6.62
N MET A 89 1.51 4.79 -5.88
CA MET A 89 2.65 5.62 -6.31
C MET A 89 3.96 5.12 -5.70
N GLU A 90 5.05 5.16 -6.47
CA GLU A 90 6.39 4.85 -5.96
C GLU A 90 6.85 5.92 -4.97
N PRO A 91 7.42 5.54 -3.82
CA PRO A 91 7.99 6.50 -2.88
C PRO A 91 9.24 7.17 -3.48
N PRO A 92 9.57 8.39 -3.02
CA PRO A 92 10.76 9.09 -3.49
C PRO A 92 12.04 8.31 -3.15
N ARG A 93 13.09 8.48 -3.96
CA ARG A 93 14.40 7.92 -3.67
C ARG A 93 15.12 8.77 -2.63
N PHE A 94 15.28 8.20 -1.45
CA PHE A 94 16.01 8.84 -0.35
C PHE A 94 17.52 8.75 -0.57
N ARG A 95 18.24 9.83 -0.26
CA ARG A 95 19.71 9.89 -0.36
C ARG A 95 20.41 9.94 1.00
N ASN A 96 19.66 10.24 2.05
CA ASN A 96 20.13 10.44 3.41
C ASN A 96 19.00 10.14 4.41
N TYR A 97 19.32 10.20 5.70
CA TYR A 97 18.38 9.97 6.79
C TYR A 97 17.28 11.04 6.85
N GLU A 98 17.58 12.30 6.55
CA GLU A 98 16.60 13.39 6.64
C GLU A 98 15.40 13.13 5.72
N GLY A 99 15.64 12.68 4.48
CA GLY A 99 14.56 12.33 3.56
C GLY A 99 13.70 11.16 4.06
N VAL A 100 14.34 10.16 4.69
CA VAL A 100 13.62 9.03 5.32
C VAL A 100 12.77 9.52 6.49
N ARG A 101 13.33 10.38 7.35
CA ARG A 101 12.62 10.96 8.50
C ARG A 101 11.40 11.77 8.05
N ASP A 102 11.55 12.62 7.06
CA ASP A 102 10.48 13.48 6.56
C ASP A 102 9.36 12.66 5.91
N PHE A 103 9.71 11.57 5.22
CA PHE A 103 8.73 10.61 4.71
C PHE A 103 8.00 9.88 5.84
N LEU A 104 8.72 9.43 6.86
CA LEU A 104 8.15 8.75 8.03
C LEU A 104 7.23 9.67 8.85
N ALA A 105 7.51 10.97 8.91
CA ALA A 105 6.65 11.96 9.54
C ALA A 105 5.25 12.06 8.88
N GLY A 106 5.13 11.59 7.62
CA GLY A 106 3.86 11.45 6.92
C GLY A 106 2.97 10.29 7.42
N PHE A 107 3.45 9.45 8.33
CA PHE A 107 2.68 8.36 8.95
C PHE A 107 2.39 8.65 10.42
N LYS A 108 1.18 8.27 10.86
CA LYS A 108 0.86 8.26 12.29
C LYS A 108 1.63 7.13 12.96
N GLY A 109 2.02 7.31 14.22
CA GLY A 109 2.77 6.27 14.97
C GLY A 109 2.14 4.88 14.91
N LYS A 110 0.81 4.79 15.07
CA LYS A 110 0.06 3.52 14.94
C LYS A 110 0.14 2.88 13.55
N ASP A 111 0.21 3.70 12.50
CA ASP A 111 0.29 3.25 11.11
C ASP A 111 1.72 2.80 10.80
N TYR A 112 2.71 3.50 11.33
CA TYR A 112 4.10 3.05 11.29
C TYR A 112 4.31 1.70 11.99
N THR A 113 3.67 1.47 13.14
CA THR A 113 3.70 0.15 13.80
C THR A 113 3.15 -0.96 12.91
N LYS A 114 2.09 -0.70 12.13
CA LYS A 114 1.56 -1.68 11.19
C LYS A 114 2.54 -1.99 10.06
N ILE A 115 3.19 -0.95 9.52
CA ILE A 115 4.24 -1.08 8.48
C ILE A 115 5.42 -1.90 9.03
N LYS A 116 5.89 -1.61 10.26
CA LYS A 116 6.96 -2.37 10.92
C LYS A 116 6.61 -3.85 11.08
N LYS A 117 5.38 -4.17 11.52
CA LYS A 117 4.92 -5.56 11.65
C LYS A 117 4.87 -6.29 10.31
N LEU A 118 4.45 -5.61 9.24
CA LEU A 118 4.46 -6.17 7.90
C LEU A 118 5.90 -6.47 7.44
N PHE A 119 6.83 -5.55 7.70
CA PHE A 119 8.25 -5.75 7.44
C PHE A 119 8.82 -6.98 8.19
N GLU A 120 8.56 -7.10 9.49
CA GLU A 120 9.02 -8.24 10.30
C GLU A 120 8.46 -9.57 9.76
N LYS A 121 7.18 -9.57 9.38
CA LYS A 121 6.49 -10.73 8.80
C LYS A 121 7.06 -11.16 7.44
N LEU A 122 7.46 -10.19 6.61
CA LEU A 122 8.05 -10.45 5.29
C LEU A 122 9.47 -11.03 5.40
N ASN A 123 10.23 -10.67 6.44
CA ASN A 123 11.66 -10.99 6.55
C ASN A 123 11.98 -12.08 7.58
N GLY A 124 10.96 -12.76 8.13
CA GLY A 124 11.16 -13.95 8.96
C GLY A 124 11.42 -13.72 10.45
N ASP A 125 11.49 -12.48 10.93
CA ASP A 125 11.63 -12.16 12.37
C ASP A 125 10.30 -12.24 13.15
N GLY A 126 9.26 -12.82 12.54
CA GLY A 126 7.90 -12.85 13.05
C GLY A 126 7.51 -14.05 13.93
N GLU A 127 8.46 -14.88 14.40
CA GLU A 127 8.16 -16.01 15.29
C GLU A 127 8.93 -15.96 16.64
N GLY A 128 8.20 -15.50 17.68
CA GLY A 128 8.37 -15.84 19.11
C GLY A 128 9.06 -14.78 19.98
N ASN A 129 8.57 -14.33 21.14
CA ASN A 129 7.38 -14.51 22.00
C ASN A 129 7.37 -13.27 22.94
N ALA A 130 6.24 -12.63 23.28
CA ALA A 130 5.36 -13.02 24.40
C ALA A 130 6.11 -13.30 25.70
#